data_AF-A0A814LMJ5-F1
#
_entry.id   AF-A0A814LMJ5-F1
#
_cell.length_a   1.000
_cell.length_b   1.000
_cell.length_c   1.000
_cell.angle_alpha   90.00
_cell.angle_beta   90.00
_cell.angle_gamma   90.00
#
_symmetry.space_group_name_H-M   'P 1'
#
loop_
_entity.id
_entity.type
_entity.pdbx_description
1 polymer ?
#
loop_
_entity_poly.entity_id
_entity_poly.type
_entity_poly.pdbx_seq_one_letter_code
_entity_poly.pdbx_strand_id
1 'polypeptide(L)'
;MPVDLSTGSIPPIYRNLFEMINLHGIDKLTLAVFVPLFESNTLTQTILNQIWTAVIKTNSISSRNDFYKCLALMALVQQGKNVDEKLLDNYVNRELPIPTLDALNELEDRLIRILRSDQGKTTLCFRYGDLCSLDTIQVNVAPEKKGVIIRHFEYEVTSMHYKNKVSRRYNDFVALHELLSLKYPFRIIPQLPPKKTVNVDKEFIEERRRSLKRYLQILCRHPTICEIEIIKFFLTFQGTSCGDNMKATFKNTLDEFSCEPPTSSSSIDRIERHEEDSTGIRMFRISETHISFLYQQFSQIRTYLKNINERNFKTADEYLAIEKSLQLISTDSTRI
;
A
#
# COMPACT_ATOMS: atom_id res chain seq x y z
N MET A 1 -38.43 6.51 22.07
CA MET A 1 -37.32 5.53 21.94
C MET A 1 -36.69 5.73 20.57
N PRO A 2 -35.36 5.74 20.43
CA PRO A 2 -34.75 5.75 19.12
C PRO A 2 -35.15 4.47 18.38
N VAL A 3 -35.66 4.62 17.16
CA VAL A 3 -36.09 3.50 16.32
C VAL A 3 -34.86 2.64 16.04
N ASP A 4 -34.88 1.41 16.55
CA ASP A 4 -33.88 0.41 16.23
C ASP A 4 -34.33 -0.30 14.95
N LEU A 5 -33.77 0.09 13.80
CA LEU A 5 -34.12 -0.49 12.50
C LEU A 5 -33.53 -1.89 12.30
N SER A 6 -33.10 -2.55 13.38
CA SER A 6 -32.62 -3.93 13.39
C SER A 6 -33.71 -4.97 13.04
N THR A 7 -34.99 -4.56 12.95
CA THR A 7 -36.15 -5.44 12.66
C THR A 7 -36.66 -5.40 11.21
N GLY A 8 -36.23 -4.44 10.39
CA GLY A 8 -36.62 -4.35 8.98
C GLY A 8 -35.71 -5.16 8.05
N SER A 9 -36.17 -5.50 6.84
CA SER A 9 -35.29 -6.06 5.80
C SER A 9 -34.36 -4.96 5.30
N ILE A 10 -33.06 -5.06 5.60
CA ILE A 10 -32.06 -4.05 5.21
C ILE A 10 -31.53 -4.38 3.81
N PRO A 11 -31.64 -3.46 2.83
CA PRO A 11 -31.15 -3.69 1.49
C PRO A 11 -29.64 -4.02 1.46
N PRO A 12 -29.16 -4.95 0.62
CA PRO A 12 -27.74 -5.33 0.55
C PRO A 12 -26.81 -4.15 0.27
N ILE A 13 -27.24 -3.19 -0.56
CA ILE A 13 -26.45 -2.01 -0.92
C ILE A 13 -26.05 -1.16 0.29
N TYR A 14 -26.87 -1.14 1.35
CA TYR A 14 -26.57 -0.41 2.58
C TYR A 14 -25.39 -1.03 3.32
N ARG A 15 -25.38 -2.37 3.42
CA ARG A 15 -24.32 -3.13 4.06
C ARG A 15 -23.01 -2.96 3.29
N ASN A 16 -23.07 -3.10 1.97
CA ASN A 16 -21.91 -2.94 1.11
C ASN A 16 -21.29 -1.54 1.22
N LEU A 17 -22.11 -0.47 1.26
CA LEU A 17 -21.61 0.89 1.44
C LEU A 17 -20.99 1.12 2.82
N PHE A 18 -21.61 0.60 3.88
CA PHE A 18 -21.07 0.70 5.24
C PHE A 18 -19.75 -0.07 5.38
N GLU A 19 -19.67 -1.28 4.82
CA GLU A 19 -18.44 -2.07 4.77
C GLU A 19 -17.35 -1.37 3.96
N MET A 20 -17.68 -0.80 2.80
CA MET A 20 -16.75 -0.04 1.98
C MET A 20 -16.14 1.14 2.75
N ILE A 21 -16.96 1.92 3.47
CA ILE A 21 -16.47 3.04 4.30
C ILE A 21 -15.54 2.55 5.41
N ASN A 22 -15.89 1.46 6.10
CA ASN A 22 -15.07 0.89 7.18
C ASN A 22 -13.76 0.29 6.66
N LEU A 23 -13.76 -0.33 5.48
CA LEU A 23 -12.55 -0.90 4.87
C LEU A 23 -11.48 0.16 4.59
N HIS A 24 -11.89 1.41 4.35
CA HIS A 24 -10.98 2.55 4.19
C HIS A 24 -10.58 3.21 5.52
N GLY A 25 -10.77 2.52 6.66
CA GLY A 25 -10.28 2.94 7.97
C GLY A 25 -11.03 4.10 8.59
N ILE A 26 -12.26 4.39 8.12
CA ILE A 26 -13.13 5.41 8.69
C ILE A 26 -13.90 4.78 9.85
N ASP A 27 -13.34 4.82 11.06
CA ASP A 27 -14.04 4.37 12.27
C ASP A 27 -15.27 5.24 12.59
N LYS A 28 -15.22 6.52 12.15
CA LYS A 28 -16.26 7.52 12.36
C LYS A 28 -16.43 8.36 11.10
N LEU A 29 -17.54 8.20 10.39
CA LEU A 29 -17.83 9.04 9.22
C LEU A 29 -18.18 10.45 9.72
N THR A 30 -17.56 11.49 9.18
CA THR A 30 -17.84 12.89 9.52
C THR A 30 -18.65 13.56 8.42
N LEU A 31 -19.29 14.68 8.75
CA LEU A 31 -20.06 15.47 7.79
C LEU A 31 -19.24 15.90 6.57
N ALA A 32 -17.96 16.22 6.80
CA ALA A 32 -17.00 16.62 5.77
C ALA A 32 -16.71 15.52 4.73
N VAL A 33 -16.91 14.25 5.08
CA VAL A 33 -16.81 13.13 4.14
C VAL A 33 -18.19 12.77 3.59
N PHE A 34 -19.22 12.77 4.43
CA PHE A 34 -20.58 12.37 4.05
C PHE A 34 -21.20 13.24 2.96
N VAL A 35 -21.12 14.58 3.10
CA VAL A 35 -21.73 15.49 2.12
C VAL A 35 -21.09 15.34 0.75
N PRO A 36 -19.75 15.44 0.59
CA PRO A 36 -19.12 15.29 -0.72
C PRO A 36 -19.22 13.86 -1.28
N LEU A 37 -19.48 12.84 -0.45
CA LEU A 37 -19.65 11.45 -0.91
C LEU A 37 -21.01 11.21 -1.57
N PHE A 38 -22.08 11.82 -1.07
CA PHE A 38 -23.45 11.58 -1.53
C PHE A 38 -24.06 12.73 -2.31
N GLU A 39 -23.33 13.84 -2.47
CA GLU A 39 -23.77 14.96 -3.29
C GLU A 39 -24.09 14.49 -4.72
N SER A 40 -25.28 14.86 -5.19
CA SER A 40 -25.81 14.58 -6.52
C SER A 40 -26.79 15.67 -6.94
N ASN A 41 -27.25 15.64 -8.19
CA ASN A 41 -28.25 16.59 -8.69
C ASN A 41 -29.56 16.59 -7.87
N THR A 42 -29.91 15.46 -7.24
CA THR A 42 -31.12 15.31 -6.42
C THR A 42 -30.88 15.59 -4.94
N LEU A 43 -29.66 15.35 -4.45
CA LEU A 43 -29.28 15.47 -3.05
C LEU A 43 -28.26 16.59 -2.91
N THR A 44 -28.75 17.81 -2.75
CA THR A 44 -27.91 19.00 -2.57
C THR A 44 -27.25 19.01 -1.19
N GLN A 45 -26.16 19.78 -1.04
CA GLN A 45 -25.46 19.93 0.24
C GLN A 45 -26.39 20.36 1.38
N THR A 46 -27.34 21.27 1.10
CA THR A 46 -28.32 21.73 2.09
C THR A 46 -29.19 20.59 2.61
N ILE A 47 -29.70 19.73 1.71
CA ILE A 47 -30.52 18.57 2.07
C ILE A 47 -29.70 17.55 2.86
N LEU A 48 -28.48 17.25 2.41
CA LEU A 48 -27.61 16.30 3.10
C LEU A 48 -27.23 16.77 4.51
N ASN A 49 -26.99 18.07 4.70
CA ASN A 49 -26.79 18.66 6.02
C ASN A 49 -28.05 18.53 6.90
N GLN A 50 -29.24 18.74 6.34
CA GLN A 50 -30.51 18.56 7.06
C GLN A 50 -30.73 17.10 7.47
N ILE A 51 -30.48 16.14 6.58
CA ILE A 51 -30.57 14.70 6.87
C ILE A 51 -29.57 14.33 7.98
N TRP A 52 -28.34 14.84 7.89
CA TRP A 52 -27.32 14.61 8.89
C TRP A 52 -27.78 15.09 10.27
N THR A 53 -28.23 16.34 10.39
CA THR A 53 -28.70 16.91 11.66
C THR A 53 -29.96 16.22 12.20
N ALA A 54 -30.82 15.69 11.32
CA ALA A 54 -32.04 15.00 11.72
C ALA A 54 -31.74 13.66 12.41
N VAL A 55 -30.77 12.90 11.89
CA VAL A 55 -30.44 11.55 12.39
C VAL A 55 -29.34 11.60 13.45
N ILE A 56 -28.30 12.40 13.20
CA ILE A 56 -27.04 12.33 13.93
C ILE A 56 -27.02 13.45 14.94
N LYS A 57 -27.09 13.07 16.22
CA LYS A 57 -27.04 14.00 17.36
C LYS A 57 -25.62 14.30 17.82
N THR A 58 -24.63 13.67 17.20
CA THR A 58 -23.20 13.76 17.48
C THR A 58 -22.44 14.36 16.29
N ASN A 59 -21.13 14.57 16.43
CA ASN A 59 -20.30 15.10 15.33
C ASN A 59 -19.92 14.05 14.26
N SER A 60 -20.31 12.78 14.43
CA SER A 60 -19.92 11.69 13.52
C SER A 60 -20.86 10.49 13.60
N ILE A 61 -21.00 9.77 12.49
CA ILE A 61 -21.69 8.48 12.44
C ILE A 61 -20.72 7.40 12.90
N SER A 62 -21.03 6.75 14.01
CA SER A 62 -20.32 5.55 14.49
C SER A 62 -21.23 4.31 14.51
N SER A 63 -22.55 4.50 14.44
CA SER A 63 -23.51 3.41 14.43
C SER A 63 -23.93 3.05 13.01
N ARG A 64 -23.94 1.75 12.73
CA ARG A 64 -24.51 1.18 11.49
C ARG A 64 -25.97 1.60 11.29
N ASN A 65 -26.74 1.71 12.38
CA ASN A 65 -28.15 2.12 12.31
C ASN A 65 -28.29 3.57 11.84
N ASP A 66 -27.49 4.49 12.38
CA ASP A 66 -27.53 5.91 11.98
C ASP A 66 -27.15 6.09 10.50
N PHE A 67 -26.18 5.32 10.02
CA PHE A 67 -25.82 5.32 8.60
C PHE A 67 -26.99 4.84 7.72
N TYR A 68 -27.65 3.77 8.12
CA TYR A 68 -28.81 3.24 7.37
C TYR A 68 -30.00 4.19 7.39
N LYS A 69 -30.26 4.87 8.52
CA LYS A 69 -31.28 5.93 8.59
C LYS A 69 -31.01 7.06 7.60
N CYS A 70 -29.75 7.50 7.50
CA CYS A 70 -29.37 8.54 6.54
C CYS A 70 -29.67 8.11 5.10
N LEU A 71 -29.27 6.90 4.70
CA LEU A 71 -29.54 6.36 3.36
C LEU A 71 -31.05 6.22 3.08
N ALA A 72 -31.82 5.77 4.07
CA ALA A 72 -33.27 5.64 3.92
C ALA A 72 -33.96 7.00 3.77
N LEU A 73 -33.53 8.01 4.53
CA LEU A 73 -34.03 9.37 4.39
C LEU A 73 -33.64 9.98 3.04
N MET A 74 -32.42 9.74 2.54
CA MET A 74 -32.02 10.18 1.20
C MET A 74 -32.98 9.62 0.13
N ALA A 75 -33.37 8.35 0.24
CA ALA A 75 -34.32 7.74 -0.67
C ALA A 75 -35.71 8.39 -0.58
N LEU A 76 -36.17 8.72 0.63
CA LEU A 76 -37.47 9.39 0.86
C LEU A 76 -37.48 10.82 0.30
N VAL A 77 -36.38 11.56 0.44
CA VAL A 77 -36.23 12.89 -0.16
C VAL A 77 -36.25 12.81 -1.68
N GLN A 78 -35.57 11.84 -2.28
CA GLN A 78 -35.62 11.63 -3.74
C GLN A 78 -37.03 11.28 -4.24
N GLN A 79 -37.89 10.71 -3.39
CA GLN A 79 -39.31 10.48 -3.65
C GLN A 79 -40.19 11.73 -3.42
N GLY A 80 -39.59 12.88 -3.08
CA GLY A 80 -40.30 14.15 -2.84
C GLY A 80 -40.86 14.33 -1.43
N LYS A 81 -40.46 13.49 -0.46
CA LYS A 81 -40.86 13.66 0.95
C LYS A 81 -39.93 14.63 1.68
N ASN A 82 -40.43 15.24 2.75
CA ASN A 82 -39.62 16.11 3.62
C ASN A 82 -38.65 15.30 4.48
N VAL A 83 -37.58 15.95 4.94
CA VAL A 83 -36.60 15.36 5.87
C VAL A 83 -37.22 15.25 7.27
N ASP A 84 -37.71 14.07 7.62
CA ASP A 84 -38.22 13.76 8.97
C ASP A 84 -37.93 12.29 9.33
N GLU A 85 -37.21 12.07 10.44
CA GLU A 85 -36.86 10.73 10.94
C GLU A 85 -38.11 9.89 11.24
N LYS A 86 -39.22 10.51 11.65
CA LYS A 86 -40.48 9.82 11.98
C LYS A 86 -41.09 9.09 10.78
N LEU A 87 -40.73 9.48 9.55
CA LEU A 87 -41.18 8.79 8.35
C LEU A 87 -40.68 7.34 8.29
N LEU A 88 -39.58 7.03 8.98
CA LEU A 88 -39.00 5.69 9.05
C LEU A 88 -39.82 4.72 9.91
N ASP A 89 -40.69 5.22 10.81
CA ASP A 89 -41.59 4.38 11.62
C ASP A 89 -42.54 3.55 10.74
N ASN A 90 -42.84 4.02 9.54
CA ASN A 90 -43.66 3.30 8.56
C ASN A 90 -42.97 2.05 7.97
N TYR A 91 -41.68 1.87 8.24
CA TYR A 91 -40.84 0.81 7.65
C TYR A 91 -40.30 -0.19 8.67
N VAL A 92 -40.77 -0.17 9.93
CA VAL A 92 -40.31 -1.07 11.02
C VAL A 92 -40.41 -2.56 10.68
N ASN A 93 -41.29 -2.95 9.74
CA ASN A 93 -41.47 -4.32 9.22
C ASN A 93 -41.47 -4.40 7.69
N ARG A 94 -40.91 -3.40 7.00
CA ARG A 94 -40.82 -3.37 5.54
C ARG A 94 -39.37 -3.19 5.11
N GLU A 95 -39.10 -3.50 3.85
CA GLU A 95 -37.79 -3.19 3.29
C GLU A 95 -37.58 -1.68 3.21
N LEU A 96 -36.40 -1.21 3.64
CA LEU A 96 -36.06 0.22 3.58
C LEU A 96 -35.96 0.69 2.13
N PRO A 97 -36.40 1.93 1.83
CA PRO A 97 -36.34 2.47 0.47
C PRO A 97 -34.90 2.61 -0.01
N ILE A 98 -34.62 2.28 -1.27
CA ILE A 98 -33.25 2.36 -1.82
C ILE A 98 -33.06 3.73 -2.49
N PRO A 99 -32.05 4.53 -2.07
CA PRO A 99 -31.75 5.79 -2.73
C PRO A 99 -31.17 5.54 -4.12
N THR A 100 -31.43 6.45 -5.05
CA THR A 100 -30.74 6.51 -6.34
C THR A 100 -29.34 7.04 -6.08
N LEU A 101 -28.33 6.19 -6.25
CA LEU A 101 -26.93 6.47 -6.00
C LEU A 101 -26.09 6.14 -7.24
N ASP A 102 -24.90 6.74 -7.32
CA ASP A 102 -23.87 6.35 -8.29
C ASP A 102 -23.47 4.87 -8.09
N ALA A 103 -22.81 4.28 -9.09
CA ALA A 103 -22.31 2.93 -8.98
C ALA A 103 -21.33 2.81 -7.79
N LEU A 104 -21.33 1.66 -7.11
CA LEU A 104 -20.53 1.47 -5.89
C LEU A 104 -19.04 1.76 -6.10
N ASN A 105 -18.48 1.39 -7.26
CA ASN A 105 -17.09 1.66 -7.61
C ASN A 105 -16.80 3.17 -7.77
N GLU A 106 -17.75 3.93 -8.31
CA GLU A 106 -17.61 5.38 -8.49
C GLU A 106 -17.69 6.11 -7.15
N LEU A 107 -18.56 5.65 -6.24
CA LEU A 107 -18.62 6.13 -4.86
C LEU A 107 -17.34 5.80 -4.09
N GLU A 108 -16.79 4.61 -4.28
CA GLU A 108 -15.51 4.23 -3.68
C GLU A 108 -14.37 5.12 -4.21
N ASP A 109 -14.29 5.35 -5.52
CA ASP A 109 -13.29 6.25 -6.10
C ASP A 109 -13.45 7.70 -5.61
N ARG A 110 -14.70 8.18 -5.45
CA ARG A 110 -15.00 9.49 -4.82
C ARG A 110 -14.52 9.52 -3.37
N LEU A 111 -14.83 8.50 -2.58
CA LEU A 111 -14.41 8.40 -1.19
C LEU A 111 -12.88 8.47 -1.09
N ILE A 112 -12.18 7.67 -1.89
CA ILE A 112 -10.72 7.65 -1.92
C ILE A 112 -10.15 9.05 -2.24
N ARG A 113 -10.72 9.76 -3.21
CA ARG A 113 -10.29 11.14 -3.54
C ARG A 113 -10.50 12.11 -2.38
N ILE A 114 -11.66 12.05 -1.71
CA ILE A 114 -11.96 12.87 -0.54
C ILE A 114 -10.95 12.60 0.57
N LEU A 115 -10.69 11.33 0.87
CA LEU A 115 -9.76 10.94 1.94
C LEU A 115 -8.31 11.33 1.62
N ARG A 116 -7.89 11.29 0.35
CA ARG A 116 -6.55 11.77 -0.07
C ARG A 116 -6.38 13.28 0.05
N SER A 117 -7.45 14.06 -0.06
CA SER A 117 -7.40 15.52 0.05
C SER A 117 -7.18 16.01 1.49
N ASP A 118 -7.42 15.15 2.47
CA ASP A 118 -7.28 15.45 3.90
C ASP A 118 -5.86 15.10 4.39
N GLN A 119 -4.96 16.08 4.35
CA GLN A 119 -3.51 15.90 4.61
C GLN A 119 -3.14 15.56 6.07
N GLY A 120 -4.12 15.41 6.98
CA GLY A 120 -3.89 15.15 8.41
C GLY A 120 -4.10 13.71 8.89
N LYS A 121 -4.58 12.79 8.04
CA LYS A 121 -4.98 11.44 8.50
C LYS A 121 -3.85 10.40 8.41
N THR A 122 -3.88 9.46 9.35
CA THR A 122 -2.98 8.29 9.42
C THR A 122 -3.20 7.26 8.29
N THR A 123 -4.30 7.39 7.54
CA THR A 123 -4.68 6.47 6.46
C THR A 123 -4.62 7.16 5.10
N LEU A 124 -3.67 6.75 4.26
CA LEU A 124 -3.37 7.39 2.97
C LEU A 124 -4.32 6.96 1.83
N CYS A 125 -5.16 5.94 2.04
CA CYS A 125 -6.18 5.47 1.09
C CYS A 125 -5.64 5.14 -0.32
N PHE A 126 -4.51 4.42 -0.39
CA PHE A 126 -3.97 3.89 -1.65
C PHE A 126 -4.39 2.44 -1.85
N ARG A 127 -4.88 2.10 -3.04
CA ARG A 127 -5.03 0.71 -3.47
C ARG A 127 -3.70 0.20 -4.01
N TYR A 128 -3.54 -1.12 -4.06
CA TYR A 128 -2.33 -1.73 -4.63
C TYR A 128 -2.05 -1.28 -6.08
N GLY A 129 -3.10 -1.14 -6.89
CA GLY A 129 -2.99 -0.63 -8.26
C GLY A 129 -2.47 0.80 -8.32
N ASP A 130 -2.92 1.66 -7.40
CA ASP A 130 -2.46 3.05 -7.30
C ASP A 130 -0.98 3.12 -6.91
N LEU A 131 -0.55 2.27 -5.97
CA LEU A 131 0.88 2.18 -5.60
C LEU A 131 1.72 1.68 -6.78
N CYS A 132 1.20 0.75 -7.57
CA CYS A 132 1.90 0.23 -8.74
C CYS A 132 2.06 1.25 -9.87
N SER A 133 1.15 2.21 -9.99
CA SER A 133 1.19 3.24 -11.03
C SER A 133 2.15 4.39 -10.71
N LEU A 134 2.57 4.55 -9.44
CA LEU A 134 3.58 5.54 -9.05
C LEU A 134 4.89 5.37 -9.84
N ASP A 135 5.44 4.15 -9.84
CA ASP A 135 6.57 3.80 -10.70
C ASP A 135 6.68 2.28 -10.93
N THR A 136 7.31 1.92 -12.03
CA THR A 136 7.75 0.57 -12.36
C THR A 136 9.26 0.57 -12.61
N ILE A 137 9.99 -0.12 -11.72
CA ILE A 137 11.44 -0.20 -11.79
C ILE A 137 11.88 -1.50 -12.47
N GLN A 138 12.82 -1.37 -13.41
CA GLN A 138 13.58 -2.50 -13.95
C GLN A 138 15.04 -2.39 -13.53
N VAL A 139 15.64 -3.54 -13.19
CA VAL A 139 17.06 -3.63 -12.84
C VAL A 139 17.66 -4.82 -13.57
N ASN A 140 18.65 -4.56 -14.41
CA ASN A 140 19.40 -5.55 -15.17
C ASN A 140 20.88 -5.52 -14.76
N VAL A 141 21.61 -6.62 -14.95
CA VAL A 141 23.07 -6.61 -14.83
C VAL A 141 23.61 -5.89 -16.06
N ALA A 142 24.46 -4.88 -15.87
CA ALA A 142 25.07 -4.17 -17.00
C ALA A 142 26.04 -5.13 -17.73
N PRO A 143 26.05 -5.12 -19.08
CA PRO A 143 27.00 -5.93 -19.83
C PRO A 143 28.43 -5.49 -19.52
N GLU A 144 29.34 -6.45 -19.35
CA GLU A 144 30.76 -6.16 -19.13
C GLU A 144 31.30 -5.37 -20.32
N LYS A 145 31.83 -4.16 -20.07
CA LYS A 145 32.50 -3.39 -21.11
C LYS A 145 33.82 -4.08 -21.44
N LYS A 146 33.86 -4.75 -22.60
CA LYS A 146 35.10 -5.34 -23.14
C LYS A 146 36.20 -4.26 -23.17
N GLY A 147 37.35 -4.53 -22.53
CA GLY A 147 38.55 -3.70 -22.60
C GLY A 147 38.79 -2.69 -21.48
N VAL A 148 37.85 -2.51 -20.53
CA VAL A 148 38.09 -1.70 -19.32
C VAL A 148 38.24 -2.66 -18.13
N ILE A 149 39.25 -2.45 -17.28
CA ILE A 149 39.40 -3.20 -16.01
C ILE A 149 38.26 -2.76 -15.08
N ILE A 150 37.08 -3.36 -15.25
CA ILE A 150 35.94 -3.16 -14.39
C ILE A 150 36.19 -3.94 -13.10
N ARG A 151 36.47 -3.22 -12.00
CA ARG A 151 36.69 -3.83 -10.67
C ARG A 151 35.40 -4.22 -9.96
N HIS A 152 34.23 -3.74 -10.41
CA HIS A 152 32.95 -3.89 -9.72
C HIS A 152 31.78 -4.11 -10.69
N PHE A 153 30.80 -4.92 -10.29
CA PHE A 153 29.56 -5.10 -11.05
C PHE A 153 28.67 -3.84 -11.01
N GLU A 154 28.16 -3.47 -12.18
CA GLU A 154 27.19 -2.40 -12.36
C GLU A 154 25.80 -2.96 -12.68
N TYR A 155 24.78 -2.22 -12.26
CA TYR A 155 23.38 -2.51 -12.48
C TYR A 155 22.76 -1.39 -13.29
N GLU A 156 22.07 -1.79 -14.34
CA GLU A 156 21.31 -0.89 -15.19
C GLU A 156 19.91 -0.74 -14.60
N VAL A 157 19.61 0.45 -14.07
CA VAL A 157 18.35 0.79 -13.42
C VAL A 157 17.52 1.64 -14.37
N THR A 158 16.29 1.22 -14.64
CA THR A 158 15.32 1.97 -15.45
C THR A 158 14.10 2.31 -14.62
N SER A 159 13.73 3.59 -14.60
CA SER A 159 12.46 4.07 -14.05
C SER A 159 11.52 4.43 -15.21
N MET A 160 10.31 3.88 -15.17
CA MET A 160 9.28 4.20 -16.17
C MET A 160 8.67 5.57 -15.91
N HIS A 161 8.55 5.99 -14.64
CA HIS A 161 8.08 7.32 -14.27
C HIS A 161 9.00 8.42 -14.80
N TYR A 162 10.31 8.33 -14.51
CA TYR A 162 11.29 9.32 -14.96
C TYR A 162 11.74 9.13 -16.41
N LYS A 163 11.30 8.04 -17.07
CA LYS A 163 11.71 7.65 -18.44
C LYS A 163 13.23 7.67 -18.63
N ASN A 164 13.95 7.30 -17.58
CA ASN A 164 15.39 7.41 -17.49
C ASN A 164 16.02 6.06 -17.18
N LYS A 165 17.25 5.91 -17.66
CA LYS A 165 18.05 4.70 -17.56
C LYS A 165 19.45 5.08 -17.10
N VAL A 166 19.88 4.53 -15.96
CA VAL A 166 21.13 4.90 -15.29
C VAL A 166 21.93 3.67 -14.88
N SER A 167 23.26 3.79 -14.84
CA SER A 167 24.15 2.76 -14.29
C SER A 167 24.46 3.03 -12.83
N ARG A 168 24.32 2.01 -11.98
CA ARG A 168 24.54 2.09 -10.52
C ARG A 168 25.33 0.88 -10.05
N ARG A 169 26.35 1.09 -9.22
CA ARG A 169 27.02 0.00 -8.50
C ARG A 169 26.32 -0.27 -7.16
N TYR A 170 26.54 -1.44 -6.57
CA TYR A 170 25.96 -1.79 -5.26
C TYR A 170 26.21 -0.72 -4.18
N ASN A 171 27.42 -0.15 -4.12
CA ASN A 171 27.73 0.89 -3.13
C ASN A 171 26.95 2.20 -3.34
N ASP A 172 26.42 2.48 -4.53
CA ASP A 172 25.54 3.63 -4.72
C ASP A 172 24.19 3.40 -4.03
N PHE A 173 23.69 2.15 -4.02
CA PHE A 173 22.50 1.77 -3.27
C PHE A 173 22.73 1.85 -1.75
N VAL A 174 23.94 1.50 -1.29
CA VAL A 174 24.32 1.67 0.13
C VAL A 174 24.27 3.14 0.51
N ALA A 175 24.85 4.02 -0.32
CA ALA A 175 24.78 5.47 -0.10
C ALA A 175 23.33 5.99 -0.09
N LEU A 176 22.48 5.49 -0.99
CA LEU A 176 21.05 5.82 -1.00
C LEU A 176 20.38 5.40 0.31
N HIS A 177 20.60 4.16 0.75
CA HIS A 177 20.02 3.62 1.97
C HIS A 177 20.44 4.41 3.20
N GLU A 178 21.72 4.74 3.34
CA GLU A 178 22.23 5.55 4.46
C GLU A 178 21.56 6.92 4.54
N LEU A 179 21.41 7.61 3.40
CA LEU A 179 20.75 8.92 3.35
C LEU A 179 19.25 8.84 3.66
N LEU A 180 18.56 7.82 3.14
CA LEU A 180 17.14 7.62 3.44
C LEU A 180 16.90 7.27 4.91
N SER A 181 17.75 6.42 5.49
CA SER A 181 17.66 6.06 6.92
C SER A 181 17.96 7.26 7.83
N LEU A 182 18.85 8.17 7.42
CA LEU A 182 19.08 9.42 8.14
C LEU A 182 17.87 10.37 8.03
N LYS A 183 17.29 10.51 6.83
CA LYS A 183 16.14 11.40 6.62
C LYS A 183 14.85 10.88 7.28
N TYR A 184 14.67 9.56 7.35
CA TYR A 184 13.43 8.92 7.84
C TYR A 184 13.69 7.86 8.92
N PRO A 185 14.14 8.26 10.12
CA PRO A 185 14.52 7.32 11.18
C PRO A 185 13.37 6.44 11.70
N PHE A 186 12.12 6.90 11.56
CA PHE A 186 10.93 6.19 12.05
C PHE A 186 10.04 5.63 10.93
N ARG A 187 10.51 5.60 9.68
CA ARG A 187 9.81 4.92 8.57
C ARG A 187 10.51 3.61 8.21
N ILE A 188 9.74 2.64 7.73
CA ILE A 188 10.30 1.35 7.29
C ILE A 188 10.99 1.55 5.94
N ILE A 189 12.33 1.56 5.97
CA ILE A 189 13.16 1.47 4.76
C ILE A 189 13.45 -0.01 4.45
N PRO A 190 13.19 -0.49 3.22
CA PRO A 190 13.48 -1.88 2.86
C PRO A 190 14.95 -2.24 3.05
N GLN A 191 15.20 -3.49 3.43
CA GLN A 191 16.57 -3.96 3.64
C GLN A 191 17.31 -4.17 2.31
N LEU A 192 18.59 -3.78 2.27
CA LEU A 192 19.47 -4.08 1.15
C LEU A 192 19.93 -5.55 1.19
N PRO A 193 20.23 -6.18 0.04
CA PRO A 193 20.88 -7.48 0.03
C PRO A 193 22.26 -7.38 0.69
N PRO A 194 22.74 -8.44 1.37
CA PRO A 194 23.98 -8.36 2.13
C PRO A 194 25.21 -8.07 1.25
N LYS A 195 26.17 -7.37 1.86
CA LYS A 195 27.49 -7.16 1.26
C LYS A 195 28.31 -8.45 1.37
N LYS A 196 28.26 -9.29 0.35
CA LYS A 196 29.13 -10.47 0.25
C LYS A 196 30.52 -10.05 -0.23
N THR A 197 31.55 -10.49 0.49
CA THR A 197 32.97 -10.16 0.23
C THR A 197 33.75 -11.31 -0.43
N VAL A 198 33.15 -12.51 -0.56
CA VAL A 198 33.81 -13.72 -1.09
C VAL A 198 32.86 -14.50 -2.02
N ASN A 199 33.40 -15.08 -3.10
CA ASN A 199 32.71 -15.90 -4.10
C ASN A 199 31.46 -15.24 -4.70
N VAL A 200 31.73 -14.30 -5.62
CA VAL A 200 30.73 -13.65 -6.48
C VAL A 200 30.52 -14.54 -7.71
N ASP A 201 29.62 -15.52 -7.58
CA ASP A 201 29.15 -16.35 -8.68
C ASP A 201 27.96 -15.68 -9.39
N LYS A 202 27.55 -16.23 -10.54
CA LYS A 202 26.46 -15.68 -11.35
C LYS A 202 25.14 -15.70 -10.59
N GLU A 203 24.93 -16.74 -9.80
CA GLU A 203 23.78 -16.94 -8.91
C GLU A 203 23.67 -15.79 -7.91
N PHE A 204 24.77 -15.42 -7.27
CA PHE A 204 24.80 -14.31 -6.33
C PHE A 204 24.53 -12.96 -6.98
N ILE A 205 25.11 -12.71 -8.17
CA ILE A 205 24.87 -11.46 -8.91
C ILE A 205 23.38 -11.33 -9.25
N GLU A 206 22.76 -12.43 -9.70
CA GLU A 206 21.34 -12.47 -10.06
C GLU A 206 20.43 -12.35 -8.83
N GLU A 207 20.74 -13.01 -7.72
CA GLU A 207 20.02 -12.84 -6.45
C GLU A 207 20.09 -11.39 -5.96
N ARG A 208 21.28 -10.77 -6.02
CA ARG A 208 21.47 -9.37 -5.68
C ARG A 208 20.66 -8.47 -6.61
N ARG A 209 20.70 -8.68 -7.93
CA ARG A 209 19.90 -7.91 -8.90
C ARG A 209 18.40 -7.95 -8.58
N ARG A 210 17.85 -9.13 -8.29
CA ARG A 210 16.43 -9.30 -7.89
C ARG A 210 16.11 -8.55 -6.60
N SER A 211 17.01 -8.60 -5.64
CA SER A 211 16.86 -7.90 -4.36
C SER A 211 16.94 -6.38 -4.50
N LEU A 212 17.88 -5.88 -5.31
CA LEU A 212 17.99 -4.44 -5.62
C LEU A 212 16.77 -3.94 -6.40
N LYS A 213 16.23 -4.74 -7.35
CA LYS A 213 14.95 -4.44 -8.01
C LYS A 213 13.84 -4.28 -6.98
N ARG A 214 13.69 -5.25 -6.08
CA ARG A 214 12.65 -5.22 -5.04
C ARG A 214 12.82 -4.00 -4.12
N TYR A 215 14.05 -3.73 -3.69
CA TYR A 215 14.39 -2.58 -2.84
C TYR A 215 13.93 -1.25 -3.47
N LEU A 216 14.36 -0.96 -4.71
CA LEU A 216 13.96 0.26 -5.40
C LEU A 216 12.47 0.29 -5.71
N GLN A 217 11.90 -0.83 -6.13
CA GLN A 217 10.48 -0.90 -6.48
C GLN A 217 9.59 -0.61 -5.26
N ILE A 218 9.98 -1.03 -4.04
CA ILE A 218 9.23 -0.66 -2.83
C ILE A 218 9.37 0.84 -2.54
N LEU A 219 10.60 1.39 -2.62
CA LEU A 219 10.82 2.82 -2.37
C LEU A 219 10.06 3.72 -3.35
N CYS A 220 10.12 3.41 -4.65
CA CYS A 220 9.48 4.21 -5.70
C CYS A 220 7.96 4.04 -5.75
N ARG A 221 7.40 3.07 -5.02
CA ARG A 221 5.96 2.86 -4.85
C ARG A 221 5.43 3.28 -3.48
N HIS A 222 6.29 3.81 -2.63
CA HIS A 222 5.88 4.32 -1.33
C HIS A 222 5.42 5.79 -1.50
N PRO A 223 4.17 6.14 -1.16
CA PRO A 223 3.56 7.42 -1.53
C PRO A 223 4.35 8.67 -1.13
N THR A 224 5.01 8.65 0.02
CA THR A 224 5.80 9.80 0.48
C THR A 224 7.29 9.72 0.14
N ILE A 225 7.80 8.53 -0.18
CA ILE A 225 9.25 8.33 -0.38
C ILE A 225 9.62 8.50 -1.86
N CYS A 226 8.72 8.15 -2.79
CA CYS A 226 9.00 8.23 -4.21
C CYS A 226 9.26 9.66 -4.72
N GLU A 227 8.71 10.66 -4.06
CA GLU A 227 8.79 12.08 -4.44
C GLU A 227 10.05 12.78 -3.92
N ILE A 228 10.84 12.11 -3.07
CA ILE A 228 12.01 12.74 -2.45
C ILE A 228 13.11 13.00 -3.48
N GLU A 229 13.74 14.17 -3.37
CA GLU A 229 14.85 14.57 -4.24
C GLU A 229 16.01 13.57 -4.26
N ILE A 230 16.29 12.89 -3.14
CA ILE A 230 17.30 11.83 -3.04
C ILE A 230 17.00 10.68 -4.00
N ILE A 231 15.74 10.20 -4.05
CA ILE A 231 15.31 9.12 -4.96
C ILE A 231 15.38 9.61 -6.41
N LYS A 232 14.86 10.82 -6.68
CA LYS A 232 14.94 11.44 -8.01
C LYS A 232 16.38 11.55 -8.49
N PHE A 233 17.30 12.04 -7.65
CA PHE A 233 18.72 12.13 -7.95
C PHE A 233 19.29 10.75 -8.30
N PHE A 234 19.03 9.75 -7.46
CA PHE A 234 19.49 8.39 -7.68
C PHE A 234 18.96 7.80 -8.99
N LEU A 235 17.75 8.15 -9.45
CA LEU A 235 17.16 7.61 -10.67
C LEU A 235 17.51 8.41 -11.94
N THR A 236 17.99 9.65 -11.81
CA THR A 236 18.18 10.55 -12.97
C THR A 236 19.63 10.99 -13.20
N PHE A 237 20.51 10.92 -12.20
CA PHE A 237 21.90 11.35 -12.34
C PHE A 237 22.69 10.46 -13.32
N GLN A 238 23.24 11.04 -14.39
CA GLN A 238 23.98 10.30 -15.43
C GLN A 238 25.51 10.29 -15.23
N GLY A 239 26.04 11.02 -14.23
CA GLY A 239 27.47 11.09 -13.98
C GLY A 239 28.06 9.84 -13.32
N THR A 240 29.37 9.80 -13.22
CA THR A 240 30.12 8.77 -12.47
C THR A 240 30.05 9.00 -10.97
N SER A 241 30.30 7.97 -10.16
CA SER A 241 30.35 8.07 -8.70
C SER A 241 29.07 8.65 -8.09
N CYS A 242 27.92 8.11 -8.47
CA CYS A 242 26.60 8.57 -8.02
C CYS A 242 26.52 8.65 -6.48
N GLY A 243 27.00 7.61 -5.77
CA GLY A 243 26.94 7.60 -4.30
C GLY A 243 27.66 8.77 -3.64
N ASP A 244 28.85 9.13 -4.11
CA ASP A 244 29.67 10.19 -3.52
C ASP A 244 29.06 11.58 -3.83
N ASN A 245 28.62 11.80 -5.07
CA ASN A 245 27.94 13.03 -5.46
C ASN A 245 26.61 13.23 -4.72
N MET A 246 25.85 12.14 -4.52
CA MET A 246 24.60 12.16 -3.77
C MET A 246 24.86 12.51 -2.30
N LYS A 247 25.82 11.85 -1.66
CA LYS A 247 26.23 12.18 -0.28
C LYS A 247 26.69 13.64 -0.15
N ALA A 248 27.46 14.15 -1.10
CA ALA A 248 27.91 15.54 -1.09
C ALA A 248 26.74 16.54 -1.23
N THR A 249 25.78 16.24 -2.10
CA THR A 249 24.59 17.07 -2.35
C THR A 249 23.67 17.12 -1.13
N PHE A 250 23.47 15.97 -0.48
CA PHE A 250 22.52 15.80 0.64
C PHE A 250 23.21 15.68 2.01
N LYS A 251 24.45 16.17 2.14
CA LYS A 251 25.25 16.04 3.38
C LYS A 251 24.62 16.69 4.61
N ASN A 252 23.84 17.76 4.40
CA ASN A 252 23.20 18.56 5.44
C ASN A 252 21.69 18.25 5.53
N THR A 253 21.24 17.15 4.95
CA THR A 253 19.85 16.74 5.06
C THR A 253 19.53 16.43 6.51
N LEU A 254 18.63 17.23 7.09
CA LEU A 254 18.04 16.94 8.38
C LEU A 254 16.97 15.86 8.23
N ASP A 255 16.59 15.25 9.36
CA ASP A 255 15.48 14.32 9.38
C ASP A 255 14.13 15.03 9.09
N GLU A 256 13.15 14.22 8.71
CA GLU A 256 11.78 14.67 8.40
C GLU A 256 11.17 15.54 9.50
N PHE A 257 11.40 15.20 10.77
CA PHE A 257 10.80 15.88 11.92
C PHE A 257 11.48 17.22 12.25
N SER A 258 12.71 17.40 11.81
CA SER A 258 13.47 18.64 11.93
C SER A 258 13.13 19.62 10.79
N CYS A 259 12.82 19.11 9.59
CA CYS A 259 12.45 19.92 8.42
C CYS A 259 10.97 20.34 8.42
N GLU A 260 10.09 19.46 8.87
CA GLU A 260 8.65 19.68 8.95
C GLU A 260 8.23 19.62 10.41
N PRO A 261 8.26 20.75 11.16
CA PRO A 261 7.69 20.75 12.50
C PRO A 261 6.23 20.32 12.38
N PRO A 262 5.72 19.45 13.28
CA PRO A 262 4.34 18.98 13.22
C PRO A 262 3.42 20.18 13.11
N THR A 263 2.77 20.32 11.96
CA THR A 263 1.89 21.44 11.61
C THR A 263 0.94 21.72 12.76
N SER A 264 0.88 23.00 13.14
CA SER A 264 0.08 23.59 14.21
C SER A 264 -1.18 22.80 14.59
N SER A 265 -1.07 22.01 15.67
CA SER A 265 -2.05 21.72 16.73
C SER A 265 -3.53 21.40 16.43
N SER A 266 -3.99 21.42 15.18
CA SER A 266 -5.42 21.34 14.81
C SER A 266 -5.76 20.13 13.95
N SER A 267 -4.76 19.42 13.40
CA SER A 267 -4.95 18.32 12.46
C SER A 267 -4.28 17.00 12.88
N ILE A 268 -3.48 17.03 13.96
CA ILE A 268 -2.93 15.82 14.54
C ILE A 268 -3.91 15.40 15.62
N ASP A 269 -4.53 14.23 15.44
CA ASP A 269 -5.19 13.51 16.51
C ASP A 269 -4.13 13.31 17.59
N ARG A 270 -4.08 14.23 18.57
CA ARG A 270 -3.14 14.15 19.66
C ARG A 270 -3.49 12.84 20.34
N ILE A 271 -2.55 11.88 20.32
CA ILE A 271 -2.63 10.73 21.21
C ILE A 271 -2.68 11.36 22.60
N GLU A 272 -3.88 11.47 23.16
CA GLU A 272 -4.11 12.07 24.47
C GLU A 272 -3.32 11.19 25.43
N ARG A 273 -2.23 11.74 25.98
CA ARG A 273 -1.47 11.12 27.08
C ARG A 273 -2.32 11.18 28.34
N HIS A 274 -3.47 10.52 28.35
CA HIS A 274 -4.14 10.14 29.57
C HIS A 274 -3.37 8.95 30.15
N GLU A 275 -3.18 8.94 31.47
CA GLU A 275 -2.40 7.95 32.24
C GLU A 275 -2.96 6.50 32.15
N GLU A 276 -3.85 6.23 31.19
CA GLU A 276 -4.35 4.93 30.76
C GLU A 276 -4.06 4.66 29.26
N ASP A 277 -2.91 5.13 28.74
CA ASP A 277 -2.34 4.88 27.40
C ASP A 277 -1.99 3.38 27.12
N SER A 278 -2.72 2.50 27.79
CA SER A 278 -2.67 1.05 27.68
C SER A 278 -3.10 0.57 26.31
N THR A 279 -3.97 1.27 25.58
CA THR A 279 -4.49 0.79 24.29
C THR A 279 -3.49 0.98 23.16
N GLY A 280 -2.87 2.16 23.01
CA GLY A 280 -1.88 2.40 21.94
C GLY A 280 -0.63 1.52 22.10
N ILE A 281 -0.08 1.47 23.33
CA ILE A 281 1.07 0.62 23.65
C ILE A 281 0.71 -0.86 23.49
N ARG A 282 -0.49 -1.28 23.91
CA ARG A 282 -0.95 -2.66 23.70
C ARG A 282 -1.13 -2.99 22.23
N MET A 283 -1.72 -2.10 21.43
CA MET A 283 -1.86 -2.30 19.98
C MET A 283 -0.49 -2.40 19.30
N PHE A 284 0.48 -1.58 19.70
CA PHE A 284 1.85 -1.71 19.24
C PHE A 284 2.46 -3.06 19.59
N ARG A 285 2.34 -3.51 20.85
CA ARG A 285 2.82 -4.83 21.30
C ARG A 285 2.12 -6.00 20.58
N ILE A 286 0.82 -5.88 20.33
CA ILE A 286 0.05 -6.86 19.54
C ILE A 286 0.59 -6.88 18.11
N SER A 287 0.80 -5.71 17.49
CA SER A 287 1.38 -5.61 16.16
C SER A 287 2.78 -6.23 16.10
N GLU A 288 3.64 -5.97 17.08
CA GLU A 288 4.98 -6.54 17.18
C GLU A 288 4.96 -8.08 17.23
N THR A 289 4.08 -8.66 18.05
CA THR A 289 3.93 -10.13 18.14
C THR A 289 3.37 -10.71 16.84
N HIS A 290 2.38 -10.06 16.23
CA HIS A 290 1.82 -10.48 14.93
C HIS A 290 2.86 -10.41 13.80
N ILE A 291 3.62 -9.31 13.69
CA ILE A 291 4.68 -9.14 12.68
C ILE A 291 5.74 -10.24 12.87
N SER A 292 6.15 -10.51 14.10
CA SER A 292 7.13 -11.56 14.42
C SER A 292 6.64 -12.94 14.01
N PHE A 293 5.37 -13.26 14.32
CA PHE A 293 4.74 -14.51 13.92
C PHE A 293 4.69 -14.65 12.39
N LEU A 294 4.18 -13.62 11.68
CA LEU A 294 4.12 -13.62 10.23
C LEU A 294 5.50 -13.81 9.61
N TYR A 295 6.50 -13.09 10.10
CA TYR A 295 7.88 -13.22 9.63
C TYR A 295 8.39 -14.67 9.77
N GLN A 296 8.15 -15.31 10.92
CA GLN A 296 8.54 -16.70 11.16
C GLN A 296 7.85 -17.66 10.18
N GLN A 297 6.53 -17.52 9.99
CA GLN A 297 5.77 -18.38 9.07
C GLN A 297 6.22 -18.20 7.62
N PHE A 298 6.40 -16.95 7.16
CA PHE A 298 6.89 -16.68 5.81
C PHE A 298 8.33 -17.18 5.60
N SER A 299 9.18 -17.13 6.62
CA SER A 299 10.53 -17.68 6.58
C SER A 299 10.52 -19.21 6.42
N GLN A 300 9.62 -19.90 7.12
CA GLN A 300 9.42 -21.34 6.96
C GLN A 300 8.90 -21.69 5.57
N ILE A 301 7.86 -20.99 5.09
CA ILE A 301 7.33 -21.17 3.74
C ILE A 301 8.43 -20.98 2.69
N ARG A 302 9.25 -19.93 2.81
CA ARG A 302 10.40 -19.69 1.92
C ARG A 302 11.36 -20.88 1.93
N THR A 303 11.65 -21.44 3.09
CA THR A 303 12.54 -22.60 3.25
C THR A 303 11.96 -23.83 2.57
N TYR A 304 10.68 -24.13 2.78
CA TYR A 304 10.01 -25.26 2.12
C TYR A 304 9.99 -25.10 0.60
N LEU A 305 9.69 -23.90 0.09
CA LEU A 305 9.71 -23.63 -1.34
C LEU A 305 11.12 -23.78 -1.94
N LYS A 306 12.16 -23.37 -1.21
CA LYS A 306 13.54 -23.58 -1.62
C LYS A 306 13.86 -25.08 -1.74
N ASN A 307 13.48 -25.87 -0.73
CA ASN A 307 13.70 -27.31 -0.71
C ASN A 307 12.91 -28.03 -1.81
N ILE A 308 11.69 -27.59 -2.12
CA ILE A 308 10.91 -28.09 -3.25
C ILE A 308 11.67 -27.81 -4.55
N ASN A 309 12.16 -26.59 -4.74
CA ASN A 309 12.89 -26.22 -5.95
C ASN A 309 14.18 -27.04 -6.12
N GLU A 310 14.96 -27.23 -5.05
CA GLU A 310 16.17 -28.06 -5.07
C GLU A 310 15.86 -29.52 -5.41
N ARG A 311 14.75 -30.07 -4.89
CA ARG A 311 14.30 -31.42 -5.27
C ARG A 311 13.91 -31.50 -6.74
N ASN A 312 13.16 -30.53 -7.24
CA ASN A 312 12.74 -30.49 -8.65
C ASN A 312 13.95 -30.49 -9.60
N PHE A 313 15.02 -29.76 -9.28
CA PHE A 313 16.26 -29.80 -10.06
C PHE A 313 16.88 -31.20 -10.08
N LYS A 314 17.01 -31.85 -8.91
CA LYS A 314 17.55 -33.21 -8.82
C LYS A 314 16.70 -34.21 -9.61
N THR A 315 15.38 -34.12 -9.50
CA THR A 315 14.46 -34.99 -10.25
C THR A 315 14.58 -34.76 -11.76
N ALA A 316 14.78 -33.52 -12.21
CA ALA A 316 15.03 -33.24 -13.63
C ALA A 316 16.35 -33.86 -14.13
N ASP A 317 17.42 -33.80 -13.31
CA ASP A 317 18.70 -34.44 -13.64
C ASP A 317 18.56 -35.98 -13.74
N GLU A 318 17.77 -36.59 -12.85
CA GLU A 318 17.44 -38.01 -12.90
C GLU A 318 16.67 -38.39 -14.18
N TYR A 319 15.65 -37.61 -14.55
CA TYR A 319 14.92 -37.83 -15.81
C TYR A 319 15.82 -37.73 -17.04
N LEU A 320 16.76 -36.78 -17.06
CA LEU A 320 17.73 -36.64 -18.14
C LEU A 320 18.70 -37.85 -18.21
N ALA A 321 19.08 -38.41 -17.06
CA ALA A 321 19.91 -39.61 -17.03
C ALA A 321 19.16 -40.85 -17.56
N ILE A 322 17.87 -40.98 -17.22
CA ILE A 322 16.99 -42.03 -17.76
C ILE A 322 16.86 -41.89 -19.28
N GLU A 323 16.59 -40.69 -19.79
CA GLU A 323 16.49 -40.42 -21.23
C GLU A 323 17.76 -40.86 -21.97
N LYS A 324 18.94 -40.45 -21.49
CA LYS A 324 20.23 -40.84 -22.09
C LYS A 324 20.40 -42.36 -22.11
N SER A 325 20.00 -43.05 -21.05
CA SER A 325 20.08 -44.51 -20.96
C SER A 325 19.13 -45.19 -21.96
N LEU A 326 17.91 -44.68 -22.11
CA LEU A 326 16.94 -45.18 -23.09
C LEU A 326 17.40 -44.94 -24.53
N GLN A 327 18.01 -43.79 -24.82
CA GLN A 327 18.59 -43.50 -26.14
C GLN A 327 19.69 -44.50 -26.48
N LEU A 328 20.59 -44.78 -25.53
CA LEU A 328 21.66 -45.78 -25.73
C LEU A 328 21.09 -47.16 -26.04
N ILE A 329 20.08 -47.60 -25.29
CA ILE A 329 19.37 -48.87 -25.54
C ILE A 329 18.72 -48.87 -26.94
N SER A 330 18.07 -47.78 -27.33
CA SER A 330 17.40 -47.70 -28.64
C SER A 330 18.37 -47.72 -29.82
N THR A 331 19.61 -47.26 -29.64
CA THR A 331 20.65 -47.25 -30.68
C THR A 331 21.54 -48.49 -30.65
N ASP A 332 21.27 -49.45 -29.74
CA ASP A 332 22.06 -50.66 -29.62
C ASP A 332 21.94 -51.52 -30.89
N SER A 333 23.05 -51.64 -31.61
CA SER A 333 23.15 -52.44 -32.84
C SER A 333 23.92 -53.75 -32.61
N THR A 334 24.05 -54.20 -31.36
CA THR A 334 24.73 -55.46 -31.04
C THR A 334 23.99 -56.61 -31.74
N ARG A 335 24.67 -57.29 -32.66
CA ARG A 335 24.09 -58.42 -33.42
C ARG A 335 23.95 -59.62 -32.49
N ILE A 336 22.74 -60.19 -32.43
CA ILE A 336 22.41 -61.43 -31.73
C ILE A 336 23.07 -62.62 -32.43
#